data_AF-A0A8T5TGE4-F1
#
_entry.id   AF-A0A8T5TGE4-F1
#
_cell.length_a   1.000
_cell.length_b   1.000
_cell.length_c   1.000
_cell.angle_alpha   90.00
_cell.angle_beta   90.00
_cell.angle_gamma   90.00
#
_symmetry.space_group_name_H-M   'P 1'
#
loop_
_entity.id
_entity.type
_entity.pdbx_description
1 polymer ?
#
loop_
_entity_poly.entity_id
_entity_poly.type
_entity_poly.pdbx_seq_one_letter_code
_entity_poly.pdbx_strand_id
1 'polypeptide(L)'
;MGYIESLIISFVIGWFNSYLYRKYLRKRNKDWIIFLAIIYLSLIWVIEILIAIDFINIRFLNVLPWIDIPSNEPGKYFLWNSFLLFGVDYGVISQPGMNIISVFLSASYLFWYYFGSKIGKVFHGYQSYQGGYYLIFRPVKKYIKDREKRLRE
;
A
#
# COMPACT_ATOMS: atom_id res chain seq x y z
N MET A 1 -3.03 -10.35 -4.75
CA MET A 1 -2.25 -9.82 -3.64
C MET A 1 -1.87 -11.00 -2.78
N GLY A 2 -0.60 -11.40 -2.85
CA GLY A 2 0.00 -12.23 -1.81
C GLY A 2 0.39 -11.39 -0.59
N TYR A 3 0.64 -12.03 0.55
CA TYR A 3 0.93 -11.34 1.80
C TYR A 3 2.10 -10.35 1.70
N ILE A 4 3.16 -10.69 0.95
CA ILE A 4 4.34 -9.84 0.77
C ILE A 4 4.01 -8.66 -0.17
N GLU A 5 3.23 -8.89 -1.23
CA GLU A 5 2.78 -7.81 -2.10
C GLU A 5 1.94 -6.79 -1.32
N SER A 6 1.03 -7.28 -0.46
CA SER A 6 0.21 -6.44 0.42
C SER A 6 1.07 -5.60 1.38
N LEU A 7 2.21 -6.10 1.87
CA LEU A 7 3.17 -5.32 2.68
C LEU A 7 3.74 -4.14 1.88
N ILE A 8 4.24 -4.44 0.68
CA ILE A 8 4.86 -3.45 -0.22
C ILE A 8 3.83 -2.40 -0.61
N ILE A 9 2.61 -2.82 -0.96
CA ILE A 9 1.54 -1.92 -1.39
C ILE A 9 1.07 -1.07 -0.20
N SER A 10 1.00 -1.62 1.01
CA SER A 10 0.71 -0.85 2.22
C SER A 10 1.75 0.24 2.46
N PHE A 11 3.03 -0.06 2.27
CA PHE A 11 4.09 0.95 2.33
C PHE A 11 3.89 2.06 1.27
N VAL A 12 3.68 1.69 0.01
CA VAL A 12 3.51 2.65 -1.10
C VAL A 12 2.27 3.52 -0.90
N ILE A 13 1.17 2.96 -0.43
CA ILE A 13 -0.06 3.72 -0.15
C ILE A 13 0.12 4.61 1.07
N GLY A 14 0.83 4.16 2.10
CA GLY A 14 1.23 5.02 3.22
C GLY A 14 2.00 6.24 2.76
N TRP A 15 2.99 6.04 1.87
CA TRP A 15 3.77 7.11 1.26
C TRP A 15 2.88 8.07 0.45
N PHE A 16 1.99 7.53 -0.39
CA PHE A 16 1.08 8.33 -1.21
C PHE A 16 0.06 9.10 -0.36
N ASN A 17 -0.42 8.51 0.73
CA ASN A 17 -1.29 9.20 1.69
C ASN A 17 -0.58 10.43 2.28
N SER A 18 0.73 10.35 2.57
CA SER A 18 1.49 11.53 2.98
C SER A 18 1.51 12.61 1.92
N TYR A 19 1.63 12.25 0.64
CA TYR A 19 1.59 13.21 -0.47
C TYR A 19 0.22 13.89 -0.58
N LEU A 20 -0.85 13.10 -0.61
CA LEU A 20 -2.23 13.59 -0.68
C LEU A 20 -2.58 14.48 0.50
N TYR A 21 -2.15 14.07 1.71
CA TYR A 21 -2.39 14.82 2.93
C TYR A 21 -1.78 16.22 2.85
N ARG A 22 -0.52 16.32 2.42
CA ARG A 22 0.16 17.61 2.24
C ARG A 22 -0.51 18.46 1.17
N LYS A 23 -0.81 17.87 0.01
CA LYS A 23 -1.23 18.63 -1.18
C LYS A 23 -2.68 19.11 -1.10
N TYR A 24 -3.58 18.28 -0.56
CA TYR A 24 -5.01 18.51 -0.66
C TYR A 24 -5.73 18.51 0.69
N LEU A 25 -5.44 17.55 1.57
CA LEU A 25 -6.37 17.23 2.67
C LEU A 25 -6.14 18.08 3.92
N ARG A 26 -4.89 18.46 4.21
CA ARG A 26 -4.56 19.28 5.40
C ARG A 26 -5.24 20.66 5.39
N LYS A 27 -5.56 21.20 4.22
CA LYS A 27 -6.26 22.49 4.10
C LYS A 27 -7.66 22.45 4.72
N ARG A 28 -8.29 21.27 4.79
CA ARG A 28 -9.69 21.10 5.19
C ARG A 28 -9.82 20.49 6.59
N ASN A 29 -9.12 19.38 6.88
CA ASN A 29 -9.11 18.75 8.20
C ASN A 29 -7.82 17.93 8.41
N LYS A 30 -7.24 17.98 9.62
CA LYS A 30 -6.05 17.21 10.01
C LYS A 30 -6.35 15.71 10.10
N ASP A 31 -7.60 15.32 10.38
CA ASP A 31 -7.97 13.93 10.64
C ASP A 31 -8.11 13.07 9.37
N TRP A 32 -8.14 13.71 8.20
CA TRP A 32 -8.23 13.01 6.90
C TRP A 32 -7.12 11.96 6.71
N ILE A 33 -5.94 12.18 7.28
CA ILE A 33 -4.84 11.22 7.19
C ILE A 33 -5.16 9.90 7.87
N ILE A 34 -5.86 9.95 9.01
CA ILE A 34 -6.26 8.78 9.80
C ILE A 34 -7.43 8.10 9.11
N PHE A 35 -8.42 8.88 8.65
CA PHE A 35 -9.59 8.33 7.96
C PHE A 35 -9.22 7.54 6.70
N LEU A 36 -8.32 8.08 5.86
CA LEU A 36 -7.84 7.35 4.68
C LEU A 36 -7.03 6.11 5.04
N ALA A 37 -6.27 6.14 6.15
CA ALA A 37 -5.54 4.97 6.62
C ALA A 37 -6.50 3.85 7.06
N ILE A 38 -7.54 4.20 7.83
CA ILE A 38 -8.55 3.25 8.30
C ILE A 38 -9.29 2.64 7.11
N ILE A 39 -9.77 3.45 6.16
CA ILE A 39 -10.47 2.96 4.96
C ILE A 39 -9.59 1.99 4.17
N TYR A 40 -8.33 2.36 3.95
CA TYR A 40 -7.42 1.51 3.19
C TYR A 40 -7.18 0.16 3.89
N LEU A 41 -6.86 0.19 5.18
CA LEU A 41 -6.55 -1.02 5.94
C LEU A 41 -7.77 -1.92 6.12
N SER A 42 -8.96 -1.35 6.32
CA SER A 42 -10.18 -2.14 6.39
C SER A 42 -10.49 -2.80 5.04
N LEU A 43 -10.29 -2.09 3.93
CA LEU A 43 -10.52 -2.63 2.59
C LEU A 43 -9.57 -3.78 2.26
N ILE A 44 -8.27 -3.65 2.56
CA ILE A 44 -7.31 -4.73 2.28
C ILE A 44 -7.58 -5.97 3.14
N TRP A 45 -7.89 -5.81 4.42
CA TRP A 45 -8.22 -6.94 5.29
C TRP A 45 -9.52 -7.63 4.87
N VAL A 46 -10.54 -6.88 4.48
CA VAL A 46 -11.78 -7.47 3.97
C VAL A 46 -11.50 -8.31 2.72
N ILE A 47 -10.73 -7.79 1.77
CA ILE A 47 -10.37 -8.54 0.56
C ILE A 47 -9.59 -9.82 0.93
N GLU A 48 -8.58 -9.73 1.79
CA GLU A 48 -7.78 -10.90 2.17
C GLU A 48 -8.61 -11.95 2.91
N ILE A 49 -9.51 -11.53 3.80
CA ILE A 49 -10.41 -12.47 4.49
C ILE A 49 -11.31 -13.16 3.47
N LEU A 50 -11.94 -12.42 2.56
CA LEU A 50 -12.82 -12.98 1.53
C LEU A 50 -12.09 -13.98 0.62
N ILE A 51 -10.81 -13.73 0.35
CA ILE A 51 -9.94 -14.65 -0.38
C ILE A 51 -9.61 -15.88 0.47
N ALA A 52 -9.20 -15.68 1.72
CA ALA A 52 -8.74 -16.75 2.61
C ALA A 52 -9.84 -17.78 2.94
N ILE A 53 -11.11 -17.35 2.97
CA ILE A 53 -12.27 -18.23 3.16
C ILE A 53 -12.82 -18.79 1.83
N ASP A 54 -12.10 -18.59 0.72
CA ASP A 54 -12.49 -19.00 -0.63
C ASP A 54 -13.86 -18.47 -1.10
N PHE A 55 -14.33 -17.34 -0.54
CA PHE A 55 -15.56 -16.67 -1.00
C PHE A 55 -15.39 -16.07 -2.40
N ILE A 56 -14.19 -15.55 -2.67
CA ILE A 56 -13.78 -15.11 -4.01
C ILE A 56 -13.03 -16.27 -4.67
N ASN A 57 -13.59 -16.80 -5.76
CA ASN A 57 -12.96 -17.90 -6.49
C ASN A 57 -11.74 -17.41 -7.30
N ILE A 58 -10.54 -17.44 -6.71
CA ILE A 58 -9.32 -16.92 -7.33
C ILE A 58 -8.87 -17.71 -8.57
N ARG A 59 -9.39 -18.92 -8.81
CA ARG A 59 -9.01 -19.72 -9.98
C ARG A 59 -9.35 -19.05 -11.32
N PHE A 60 -10.15 -17.97 -11.33
CA PHE A 60 -10.29 -17.12 -12.52
C PHE A 60 -8.94 -16.60 -13.04
N LEU A 61 -7.91 -16.52 -12.20
CA LEU A 61 -6.56 -16.11 -12.59
C LEU A 61 -5.81 -17.15 -13.43
N ASN A 62 -6.24 -18.42 -13.44
CA ASN A 62 -5.66 -19.47 -14.31
C ASN A 62 -5.95 -19.22 -15.80
N VAL A 63 -6.66 -18.15 -16.16
CA VAL A 63 -6.74 -17.64 -17.54
C VAL A 63 -5.34 -17.19 -18.04
N LEU A 64 -4.46 -16.78 -17.13
CA LEU A 64 -3.08 -16.42 -17.47
C LEU A 64 -2.23 -17.70 -17.63
N PRO A 65 -1.47 -17.84 -18.74
CA PRO A 65 -0.84 -19.12 -19.10
C PRO A 65 0.33 -19.52 -18.21
N TRP A 66 0.86 -18.59 -17.40
CA TRP A 66 1.94 -18.83 -16.44
C TRP A 66 1.45 -18.98 -14.99
N ILE A 67 0.13 -18.98 -14.76
CA ILE A 67 -0.45 -19.13 -13.42
C ILE A 67 -1.14 -20.49 -13.35
N ASP A 68 -0.71 -21.32 -12.40
CA ASP A 68 -1.38 -22.59 -12.09
C ASP A 68 -1.75 -22.66 -10.62
N ILE A 69 -2.98 -22.25 -10.29
CA ILE A 69 -3.50 -22.33 -8.92
C ILE A 69 -4.14 -23.72 -8.71
N PRO A 70 -3.68 -24.48 -7.70
CA PRO A 70 -4.21 -25.79 -7.39
C PRO A 70 -5.68 -25.73 -6.96
N SER A 71 -6.39 -26.85 -7.12
CA SER A 71 -7.80 -26.96 -6.71
C SER A 71 -7.99 -27.04 -5.19
N ASN A 72 -6.94 -27.39 -4.45
CA ASN A 72 -6.98 -27.52 -3.00
C ASN A 72 -6.59 -26.19 -2.35
N GLU A 73 -7.52 -25.55 -1.65
CA GLU A 73 -7.35 -24.25 -0.96
C GLU A 73 -6.77 -23.12 -1.85
N PRO A 74 -7.44 -22.79 -2.98
CA PRO A 74 -6.90 -21.87 -3.99
C PRO A 74 -6.66 -20.45 -3.44
N GLY A 75 -7.51 -19.96 -2.54
CA GLY A 75 -7.36 -18.63 -1.95
C GLY A 75 -6.14 -18.54 -1.05
N LYS A 76 -5.94 -19.53 -0.17
CA LYS A 76 -4.74 -19.59 0.69
C LYS A 76 -3.47 -19.74 -0.15
N TYR A 77 -3.49 -20.58 -1.19
CA TYR A 77 -2.36 -20.72 -2.11
C TYR A 77 -1.97 -19.37 -2.72
N PHE A 78 -2.95 -18.61 -3.20
CA PHE A 78 -2.71 -17.30 -3.78
C PHE A 78 -2.14 -16.28 -2.77
N LEU A 79 -2.62 -16.28 -1.53
CA LEU A 79 -2.12 -15.37 -0.50
C LEU A 79 -0.66 -15.68 -0.12
N TRP A 80 -0.29 -16.95 -0.06
CA TRP A 80 1.07 -17.36 0.30
C TRP A 80 2.07 -17.21 -0.85
N ASN A 81 1.64 -17.42 -2.09
CA ASN A 81 2.48 -17.25 -3.29
C ASN A 81 2.39 -15.80 -3.79
N SER A 82 3.13 -14.93 -3.10
CA SER A 82 3.31 -13.54 -3.55
C SER A 82 3.97 -13.51 -4.93
N PHE A 83 3.67 -12.50 -5.75
CA PHE A 83 4.18 -12.34 -7.11
C PHE A 83 3.69 -13.38 -8.14
N LEU A 84 2.71 -14.21 -7.78
CA LEU A 84 2.10 -15.17 -8.71
C LEU A 84 1.52 -14.48 -9.96
N LEU A 85 0.94 -13.29 -9.80
CA LEU A 85 0.43 -12.49 -10.93
C LEU A 85 1.52 -12.11 -11.94
N PHE A 86 2.77 -12.01 -11.49
CA PHE A 86 3.94 -11.72 -12.32
C PHE A 86 4.64 -12.99 -12.81
N GLY A 87 4.06 -14.17 -12.60
CA GLY A 87 4.61 -15.46 -13.02
C GLY A 87 5.69 -16.02 -12.09
N VAL A 88 5.85 -15.46 -10.90
CA VAL A 88 6.74 -16.01 -9.87
C VAL A 88 5.90 -16.87 -8.93
N ASP A 89 6.03 -18.19 -9.07
CA ASP A 89 5.41 -19.15 -8.17
C ASP A 89 6.47 -19.74 -7.22
N TYR A 90 6.23 -19.61 -5.91
CA TYR A 90 7.10 -20.18 -4.89
C TYR A 90 6.68 -21.61 -4.51
N GLY A 91 5.54 -22.09 -5.01
CA GLY A 91 5.02 -23.43 -4.73
C GLY A 91 4.66 -23.66 -3.26
N VAL A 92 4.34 -22.59 -2.52
CA VAL A 92 4.06 -22.67 -1.09
C VAL A 92 2.65 -23.20 -0.88
N ILE A 93 2.56 -24.43 -0.35
CA ILE A 93 1.31 -25.07 0.04
C ILE A 93 1.02 -24.75 1.50
N SER A 94 -0.25 -24.48 1.83
CA SER A 94 -0.64 -24.15 3.20
C SER A 94 -0.38 -25.33 4.16
N GLN A 95 0.27 -25.04 5.28
CA GLN A 95 0.57 -25.99 6.34
C GLN A 95 -0.08 -25.56 7.66
N PRO A 96 -0.37 -26.52 8.57
CA PRO A 96 -0.82 -26.20 9.91
C PRO A 96 0.16 -25.24 10.62
N GLY A 97 -0.35 -24.13 11.15
CA GLY A 97 0.47 -23.06 11.77
C GLY A 97 0.65 -21.82 10.90
N MET A 98 0.55 -21.94 9.57
CA MET A 98 0.63 -20.79 8.67
C MET A 98 -0.52 -19.79 8.89
N ASN A 99 -1.71 -20.26 9.29
CA ASN A 99 -2.84 -19.38 9.62
C ASN A 99 -2.54 -18.39 10.76
N ILE A 100 -1.68 -18.77 11.71
CA ILE A 100 -1.28 -17.87 12.78
C ILE A 100 -0.35 -16.80 12.20
N ILE A 101 0.60 -17.22 11.37
CA ILE A 101 1.55 -16.33 10.69
C ILE A 101 0.81 -15.35 9.77
N SER A 102 -0.24 -15.78 9.07
CA SER A 102 -1.03 -14.89 8.23
C SER A 102 -1.70 -13.77 9.03
N VAL A 103 -2.22 -14.07 10.22
CA VAL A 103 -2.81 -13.04 11.09
C VAL A 103 -1.74 -12.02 11.52
N PHE A 104 -0.54 -12.48 11.90
CA PHE A 104 0.58 -11.59 12.21
C PHE A 104 1.01 -10.75 11.00
N LEU A 105 1.08 -11.34 9.81
CA LEU A 105 1.40 -10.63 8.57
C LEU A 105 0.35 -9.56 8.24
N SER A 106 -0.94 -9.92 8.25
CA SER A 106 -2.01 -8.96 7.98
C SER A 106 -2.05 -7.83 9.02
N ALA A 107 -1.79 -8.12 10.30
CA ALA A 107 -1.65 -7.08 11.33
C ALA A 107 -0.45 -6.17 11.07
N SER A 108 0.64 -6.70 10.49
CA SER A 108 1.85 -5.93 10.21
C SER A 108 1.67 -4.86 9.12
N TYR A 109 0.59 -4.92 8.33
CA TYR A 109 0.29 -3.92 7.30
C TYR A 109 0.11 -2.52 7.87
N LEU A 110 -0.45 -2.43 9.08
CA LEU A 110 -0.56 -1.18 9.80
C LEU A 110 0.83 -0.55 10.01
N PHE A 111 1.82 -1.34 10.41
CA PHE A 111 3.18 -0.87 10.63
C PHE A 111 3.84 -0.43 9.33
N TRP A 112 3.71 -1.21 8.26
CA TRP A 112 4.28 -0.86 6.95
C TRP A 112 3.64 0.38 6.34
N TYR A 113 2.33 0.51 6.49
CA TYR A 113 1.59 1.72 6.10
C TYR A 113 2.09 2.94 6.88
N TYR A 114 2.18 2.83 8.20
CA TYR A 114 2.67 3.92 9.05
C TYR A 114 4.11 4.30 8.71
N PHE A 115 4.96 3.30 8.49
CA PHE A 115 6.34 3.49 8.07
C PHE A 115 6.42 4.24 6.73
N GLY A 116 5.68 3.78 5.72
CA GLY A 116 5.59 4.47 4.42
C GLY A 116 5.10 5.91 4.54
N SER A 117 4.10 6.16 5.40
CA SER A 117 3.60 7.51 5.68
C SER A 117 4.67 8.40 6.33
N LYS A 118 5.47 7.87 7.26
CA LYS A 118 6.56 8.62 7.89
C LYS A 118 7.66 8.99 6.90
N ILE A 119 8.12 8.04 6.08
CA ILE A 119 9.13 8.36 5.07
C ILE A 119 8.56 9.32 4.02
N GLY A 120 7.30 9.12 3.61
CA GLY A 120 6.60 10.07 2.76
C GLY A 120 6.60 11.49 3.32
N LYS A 121 6.45 11.68 4.64
CA LYS A 121 6.53 13.01 5.28
C LYS A 121 7.94 13.59 5.25
N VAL A 122 8.97 12.76 5.34
CA VAL A 122 10.37 13.18 5.20
C VAL A 122 10.64 13.70 3.79
N PHE A 123 10.14 13.00 2.76
CA PHE A 123 10.34 13.40 1.37
C PHE A 123 9.47 14.58 0.95
N HIS A 124 8.18 14.56 1.29
CA HIS A 124 7.25 15.60 0.89
C HIS A 124 7.26 16.80 1.83
N GLY A 125 7.79 16.70 3.06
CA GLY A 125 7.74 17.74 4.08
C GLY A 125 6.61 17.54 5.10
N TYR A 126 6.89 17.84 6.37
CA TYR A 126 5.93 17.68 7.48
C TYR A 126 4.84 18.76 7.49
N GLN A 127 5.16 19.94 6.96
CA GLN A 127 4.26 21.09 6.93
C GLN A 127 3.97 21.54 5.50
N SER A 128 2.83 22.19 5.31
CA SER A 128 2.36 22.64 3.99
C SER A 128 3.38 23.56 3.29
N TYR A 129 4.08 24.38 4.09
CA TYR A 129 5.12 25.30 3.64
C TYR A 129 6.51 24.67 3.52
N GLN A 130 6.74 23.51 4.15
CA GLN A 130 7.97 22.75 3.99
C GLN A 130 7.87 21.90 2.72
N GLY A 131 8.95 21.84 1.95
CA GLY A 131 8.99 21.04 0.74
C GLY A 131 9.75 19.72 0.86
N GLY A 132 10.30 19.39 2.03
CA GLY A 132 11.08 18.17 2.28
C GLY A 132 12.25 18.01 1.31
N TYR A 133 12.78 16.79 1.20
CA TYR A 133 13.82 16.44 0.20
C TYR A 133 13.34 16.61 -1.24
N TYR A 134 12.03 16.65 -1.49
CA TYR A 134 11.48 16.95 -2.81
C TYR A 134 11.91 18.33 -3.35
N LEU A 135 12.34 19.27 -2.50
CA LEU A 135 12.89 20.55 -2.95
C LEU A 135 14.22 20.43 -3.68
N ILE A 136 15.04 19.42 -3.36
CA ILE A 136 16.35 19.21 -4.00
C ILE A 136 16.17 18.86 -5.48
N PHE A 137 15.13 18.08 -5.80
CA PHE A 137 14.83 17.64 -7.15
C PHE A 137 13.92 18.59 -7.93
N ARG A 138 13.51 19.72 -7.34
CA ARG A 138 12.57 20.64 -7.98
C ARG A 138 13.31 21.53 -8.99
N PRO A 139 12.81 21.67 -10.24
CA PRO A 139 13.46 22.50 -11.24
C PRO A 139 13.50 23.97 -10.80
N VAL A 140 14.69 24.59 -10.87
CA VAL A 140 14.99 25.96 -10.41
C VAL A 140 14.03 27.00 -10.99
N LYS A 141 13.67 26.87 -12.28
CA LYS A 141 12.70 27.77 -12.95
C LYS A 141 11.34 27.82 -12.25
N LYS A 142 10.86 26.68 -11.73
CA LYS A 142 9.58 26.59 -11.02
C LYS A 142 9.68 27.17 -9.61
N TYR A 143 10.84 27.06 -8.97
CA TYR A 143 11.10 27.68 -7.67
C TYR A 143 11.06 29.22 -7.76
N ILE A 144 11.72 29.80 -8.76
CA ILE A 144 11.75 31.25 -8.99
C ILE A 144 10.33 31.79 -9.21
N LYS A 145 9.56 31.15 -10.12
CA LYS A 145 8.18 31.54 -10.42
C LYS A 145 7.24 31.47 -9.19
N ASP A 146 7.40 30.46 -8.34
CA ASP A 146 6.60 30.34 -7.10
C ASP A 146 7.03 31.34 -6.01
N ARG A 147 8.30 31.77 -6.00
CA ARG A 147 8.79 32.81 -5.10
C ARG A 147 8.23 34.17 -5.50
N GLU A 148 8.26 34.50 -6.79
CA GLU A 148 7.68 35.74 -7.32
C GLU A 148 6.19 35.83 -7.05
N LYS A 149 5.46 34.72 -7.21
CA LYS A 149 4.01 34.70 -6.92
C LYS A 149 3.69 35.00 -5.46
N ARG A 150 4.49 34.48 -4.51
CA ARG A 150 4.34 34.74 -3.07
C ARG A 150 4.74 36.15 -2.63
N LEU A 151 5.48 36.89 -3.44
CA LEU A 151 5.84 38.29 -3.16
C LEU A 151 4.80 39.29 -3.69
N ARG A 152 3.83 38.82 -4.50
CA ARG A 152 2.74 39.62 -5.08
C ARG A 152 1.41 39.45 -4.34
N GLU A 153 1.31 38.42 -3.51
CA GLU A 153 0.20 38.18 -2.57
C GLU A 153 0.55 38.81 -1.21
#